data_AF-A0A2E1WMF8-F1
#
_entry.id   AF-A0A2E1WMF8-F1
#
_cell.length_a   1.000
_cell.length_b   1.000
_cell.length_c   1.000
_cell.angle_alpha   90.00
_cell.angle_beta   90.00
_cell.angle_gamma   90.00
#
_symmetry.space_group_name_H-M   'P 1'
#
loop_
_entity.id
_entity.type
_entity.pdbx_description
1 polymer ?
#
loop_
_entity_poly.entity_id
_entity_poly.type
_entity_poly.pdbx_seq_one_letter_code
_entity_poly.pdbx_strand_id
1 'polypeptide(L)'
;MLALVIAASLIIGFIVAAGMIGKESRRLSLQPRQPVWRLEEAAAFVEGELPFDVAANIDDGTMKQLLRIHLNQLQFTSDPGEGGQIAEEATSIQNVYRDARSQGVEVARPMVDAVVKAHLRYLEVIGALGAAPGTE
;
A
#
# COMPACT_ATOMS: atom_id res chain seq x y z
N MET A 1 41.48 -40.45 -14.67
CA MET A 1 41.53 -39.63 -13.44
C MET A 1 41.07 -38.20 -13.69
N LEU A 2 41.63 -37.47 -14.67
CA LEU A 2 41.24 -36.08 -14.98
C LEU A 2 39.72 -35.88 -15.18
N ALA A 3 39.09 -36.71 -16.01
CA ALA A 3 37.65 -36.61 -16.27
C ALA A 3 36.78 -36.81 -15.01
N LEU A 4 37.21 -37.68 -14.11
CA LEU A 4 36.52 -37.95 -12.84
C LEU A 4 36.63 -36.76 -11.88
N VAL A 5 37.80 -36.11 -11.84
CA VAL A 5 38.02 -34.89 -11.07
C VAL A 5 37.15 -33.75 -11.62
N ILE A 6 37.11 -33.56 -12.94
CA ILE A 6 36.28 -32.53 -13.58
C ILE A 6 34.80 -32.76 -13.27
N ALA A 7 34.31 -34.00 -13.41
CA ALA A 7 32.93 -34.35 -13.11
C ALA A 7 32.59 -34.08 -11.63
N ALA A 8 33.48 -34.47 -10.71
CA ALA A 8 33.28 -34.23 -9.28
C ALA A 8 33.24 -32.73 -8.96
N SER A 9 34.13 -31.92 -9.52
CA SER A 9 34.13 -30.46 -9.32
C SER A 9 32.85 -29.80 -9.85
N LEU A 10 32.35 -30.23 -11.01
CA LEU A 10 31.09 -29.72 -11.57
C LEU A 10 29.89 -30.08 -10.69
N ILE A 11 29.83 -31.32 -10.21
CA ILE A 11 28.74 -31.79 -9.34
C ILE A 11 28.74 -31.01 -8.02
N ILE A 12 29.91 -30.86 -7.38
CA ILE A 12 30.04 -30.13 -6.12
C ILE A 12 29.66 -28.65 -6.32
N GLY A 13 30.16 -28.02 -7.38
CA GLY A 13 29.83 -26.62 -7.70
C GLY A 13 28.33 -26.43 -7.93
N PHE A 14 27.69 -27.34 -8.66
CA PHE A 14 26.25 -27.31 -8.89
C PHE A 14 25.44 -27.46 -7.59
N ILE A 15 25.81 -28.41 -6.73
CA ILE A 15 25.12 -28.62 -5.44
C ILE A 15 25.19 -27.37 -4.56
N VAL A 16 26.37 -26.73 -4.48
CA VAL A 16 26.56 -25.50 -3.70
C VAL A 16 25.73 -24.36 -4.27
N ALA A 17 25.78 -24.15 -5.60
CA ALA A 17 25.00 -23.10 -6.27
C ALA A 17 23.49 -23.30 -6.09
N ALA A 18 22.99 -24.52 -6.32
CA ALA A 18 21.58 -24.86 -6.16
C ALA A 18 21.11 -24.69 -4.71
N GLY A 19 21.93 -25.09 -3.72
CA GLY A 19 21.63 -24.90 -2.31
C GLY A 19 21.55 -23.42 -1.92
N MET A 20 22.50 -22.61 -2.39
CA MET A 20 22.56 -21.17 -2.07
C MET A 20 21.39 -20.40 -2.69
N ILE A 21 21.09 -20.64 -3.97
CA ILE A 21 19.96 -20.04 -4.68
C ILE A 21 18.63 -20.53 -4.10
N GLY A 22 18.49 -21.83 -3.84
CA GLY A 22 17.27 -22.42 -3.29
C GLY A 22 16.93 -21.87 -1.90
N LYS A 23 17.94 -21.70 -1.04
CA LYS A 23 17.77 -21.09 0.29
C LYS A 23 17.24 -19.66 0.18
N GLU A 24 17.85 -18.85 -0.68
CA GLU A 24 17.46 -17.44 -0.80
C GLU A 24 16.13 -17.28 -1.53
N SER A 25 15.86 -18.08 -2.56
CA SER A 25 14.57 -18.12 -3.25
C SER A 25 13.45 -18.50 -2.30
N ARG A 26 13.68 -19.48 -1.41
CA ARG A 26 12.71 -19.87 -0.38
C ARG A 26 12.50 -18.75 0.64
N ARG A 27 13.58 -18.09 1.09
CA ARG A 27 13.52 -16.95 2.00
C ARG A 27 12.71 -15.79 1.42
N LEU A 28 12.94 -15.46 0.15
CA LEU A 28 12.23 -14.39 -0.56
C LEU A 28 10.79 -14.78 -0.90
N SER A 29 10.52 -16.05 -1.22
CA SER A 29 9.15 -16.53 -1.46
C SER A 29 8.26 -16.46 -0.21
N LEU A 30 8.88 -16.44 0.97
CA LEU A 30 8.19 -16.30 2.25
C LEU A 30 7.99 -14.83 2.66
N GLN A 31 8.59 -13.88 1.95
CA GLN A 31 8.29 -12.46 2.20
C GLN A 31 6.90 -12.15 1.64
N PRO A 32 5.99 -11.59 2.47
CA PRO A 32 4.69 -11.12 1.99
C PRO A 32 4.88 -10.17 0.82
N ARG A 33 4.08 -10.36 -0.23
CA ARG A 33 4.09 -9.47 -1.40
C ARG A 33 3.76 -8.06 -0.88
N GLN A 34 4.68 -7.12 -1.07
CA GLN A 34 4.44 -5.75 -0.62
C GLN A 34 3.16 -5.23 -1.30
N PRO A 35 2.22 -4.66 -0.53
CA PRO A 35 1.00 -4.11 -1.09
C PRO A 35 1.34 -2.94 -2.01
N VAL A 36 0.99 -3.08 -3.29
CA VAL A 36 1.23 -2.02 -4.28
C VAL A 36 -0.07 -1.23 -4.43
N TRP A 37 -0.05 0.01 -3.94
CA TRP A 37 -1.16 0.93 -4.15
C TRP A 37 -1.25 1.35 -5.63
N ARG A 38 -2.46 1.34 -6.17
CA ARG A 38 -2.74 1.76 -7.56
C ARG A 38 -3.93 2.71 -7.57
N LEU A 39 -3.74 3.92 -8.11
CA LEU A 39 -4.76 4.97 -8.08
C LEU A 39 -6.12 4.53 -8.64
N GLU A 40 -6.11 3.89 -9.82
CA GLU A 40 -7.36 3.51 -10.49
C GLU A 40 -8.10 2.38 -9.76
N GLU A 41 -7.35 1.51 -9.10
CA GLU A 41 -7.91 0.43 -8.29
C GLU A 41 -8.52 1.00 -6.99
N ALA A 42 -7.81 1.93 -6.35
CA ALA A 42 -8.29 2.65 -5.18
C ALA A 42 -9.56 3.47 -5.51
N ALA A 43 -9.58 4.15 -6.65
CA ALA A 43 -10.74 4.93 -7.09
C ALA A 43 -11.97 4.04 -7.31
N ALA A 44 -11.81 2.91 -8.02
CA ALA A 44 -12.91 1.97 -8.24
C ALA A 44 -13.42 1.35 -6.93
N PHE A 45 -12.53 1.05 -5.99
CA PHE A 45 -12.91 0.55 -4.67
C PHE A 45 -13.70 1.61 -3.88
N VAL A 46 -13.19 2.84 -3.83
CA VAL A 46 -13.82 3.94 -3.08
C VAL A 46 -15.17 4.29 -3.68
N GLU A 47 -15.30 4.36 -5.00
CA GLU A 47 -16.58 4.58 -5.68
C GLU A 47 -17.66 3.58 -5.24
N GLY A 48 -17.29 2.31 -5.05
CA GLY A 48 -18.20 1.27 -4.56
C GLY A 48 -18.57 1.36 -3.08
N GLU A 49 -17.80 2.08 -2.26
CA GLU A 49 -18.00 2.24 -0.81
C GLU A 49 -18.62 3.59 -0.44
N LEU A 50 -18.69 4.55 -1.37
CA LEU A 50 -19.20 5.88 -1.08
C LEU A 50 -20.73 5.87 -0.85
N PRO A 51 -21.22 6.65 0.15
CA PRO A 51 -22.65 6.95 0.26
C PRO A 51 -23.19 7.59 -1.01
N PHE A 52 -24.44 7.25 -1.38
CA PHE A 52 -25.06 7.70 -2.63
C PHE A 52 -25.05 9.22 -2.80
N ASP A 53 -25.31 9.96 -1.73
CA ASP A 53 -25.30 11.43 -1.72
C ASP A 53 -23.90 12.00 -2.00
N VAL A 54 -22.83 11.34 -1.57
CA VAL A 54 -21.46 11.77 -1.89
C VAL A 54 -21.09 11.34 -3.30
N ALA A 55 -21.34 10.08 -3.66
CA ALA A 55 -21.02 9.52 -4.98
C ALA A 55 -21.69 10.29 -6.12
N ALA A 56 -22.93 10.78 -5.92
CA ALA A 56 -23.65 11.56 -6.91
C ALA A 56 -23.10 12.98 -7.13
N ASN A 57 -22.31 13.51 -6.19
CA ASN A 57 -21.84 14.90 -6.23
C ASN A 57 -20.32 15.05 -6.42
N ILE A 58 -19.56 13.97 -6.28
CA ILE A 58 -18.10 13.99 -6.48
C ILE A 58 -17.76 13.70 -7.95
N ASP A 59 -16.84 14.48 -8.53
CA ASP A 59 -16.27 14.14 -9.83
C ASP A 59 -15.06 13.19 -9.68
N ASP A 60 -14.83 12.35 -10.70
CA ASP A 60 -13.73 11.39 -10.74
C ASP A 60 -12.35 12.05 -10.55
N GLY A 61 -12.15 13.24 -11.11
CA GLY A 61 -10.91 13.99 -10.99
C GLY A 61 -10.63 14.44 -9.55
N THR A 62 -11.62 15.02 -8.89
CA THR A 62 -11.57 15.41 -7.48
C THR A 62 -11.36 14.19 -6.59
N MET A 63 -12.07 13.09 -6.82
CA MET A 63 -11.88 11.85 -6.06
C MET A 63 -10.43 11.38 -6.15
N LYS A 64 -9.89 11.25 -7.37
CA LYS A 64 -8.49 10.86 -7.59
C LYS A 64 -7.50 11.84 -6.97
N GLN A 65 -7.80 13.13 -6.98
CA GLN A 65 -6.98 14.14 -6.35
C GLN A 65 -6.97 14.00 -4.82
N LEU A 66 -8.14 13.78 -4.20
CA LEU A 66 -8.26 13.51 -2.76
C LEU A 66 -7.48 12.25 -2.36
N LEU A 67 -7.54 11.18 -3.17
CA LEU A 67 -6.77 9.96 -2.93
C LEU A 67 -5.26 10.21 -2.95
N ARG A 68 -4.76 11.01 -3.91
CA ARG A 68 -3.34 11.39 -3.97
C ARG A 68 -2.92 12.23 -2.78
N ILE A 69 -3.73 13.23 -2.41
CA ILE A 69 -3.46 14.08 -1.23
C ILE A 69 -3.35 13.21 0.02
N HIS A 70 -4.31 12.30 0.22
CA HIS A 70 -4.32 11.40 1.37
C HIS A 70 -3.11 10.45 1.37
N LEU A 71 -2.79 9.84 0.22
CA LEU A 71 -1.62 8.95 0.11
C LEU A 71 -0.31 9.69 0.43
N ASN A 72 -0.12 10.91 -0.10
CA ASN A 72 1.06 11.71 0.18
C ASN A 72 1.19 11.98 1.68
N GLN A 73 0.10 12.34 2.35
CA GLN A 73 0.10 12.55 3.81
C GLN A 73 0.56 11.29 4.57
N LEU A 74 0.07 10.11 4.18
CA LEU A 74 0.45 8.84 4.82
C LEU A 74 1.93 8.50 4.61
N GLN A 75 2.46 8.78 3.42
CA GLN A 75 3.87 8.52 3.07
C GLN A 75 4.85 9.39 3.88
N PHE A 76 4.52 10.65 4.15
CA PHE A 76 5.37 11.53 4.96
C PHE A 76 5.28 11.28 6.47
N THR A 77 4.31 10.48 6.91
CA THR A 77 4.09 10.17 8.32
C THR A 77 4.65 8.78 8.71
N SER A 78 5.07 7.98 7.73
CA SER A 78 5.55 6.62 7.94
C SER A 78 7.08 6.56 7.86
N ASP A 79 7.77 6.33 8.98
CA ASP A 79 9.22 6.05 8.97
C ASP A 79 9.45 4.63 8.40
N PRO A 80 10.39 4.38 7.45
CA PRO A 80 10.51 3.09 6.77
C PRO A 80 10.99 1.89 7.62
N GLY A 81 11.05 2.01 8.95
CA GLY A 81 11.58 0.98 9.85
C GLY A 81 10.79 0.77 11.15
N GLU A 82 10.00 1.76 11.57
CA GLU A 82 9.02 1.64 12.66
C GLU A 82 7.65 1.72 12.01
N GLY A 83 6.83 0.68 12.12
CA GLY A 83 5.49 0.64 11.51
C GLY A 83 4.79 1.98 11.67
N GLY A 84 4.71 2.74 10.58
CA GLY A 84 4.40 4.16 10.61
C GLY A 84 3.14 4.41 11.42
N GLN A 85 3.19 5.33 12.37
CA GLN A 85 2.00 5.76 13.09
C GLN A 85 1.08 6.46 12.10
N ILE A 86 0.14 5.72 11.52
CA ILE A 86 -0.94 6.30 10.73
C ILE A 86 -1.63 7.33 11.61
N ALA A 87 -1.65 8.58 11.18
CA ALA A 87 -2.35 9.63 11.89
C ALA A 87 -3.79 9.18 12.15
N GLU A 88 -4.31 9.47 13.35
CA GLU A 88 -5.69 9.17 13.71
C GLU A 88 -6.64 9.67 12.61
N GLU A 89 -7.64 8.86 12.26
CA GLU A 89 -8.52 9.09 11.11
C GLU A 89 -9.06 10.53 11.06
N ALA A 90 -9.51 11.07 12.19
CA ALA A 90 -10.01 12.43 12.30
C ALA A 90 -8.96 13.50 11.92
N THR A 91 -7.71 13.28 12.31
CA THR A 91 -6.58 14.15 11.95
C THR A 91 -6.29 14.07 10.45
N SER A 92 -6.32 12.86 9.87
CA SER A 92 -6.17 12.69 8.41
C SER A 92 -7.28 13.37 7.63
N ILE A 93 -8.54 13.24 8.03
CA ILE A 93 -9.67 13.92 7.39
C ILE A 93 -9.46 15.45 7.40
N GLN A 94 -9.05 16.00 8.55
CA GLN A 94 -8.81 17.44 8.67
C GLN A 94 -7.63 17.92 7.80
N ASN A 95 -6.54 17.17 7.76
CA ASN A 95 -5.36 17.50 6.97
C ASN A 95 -5.67 17.43 5.48
N VAL A 96 -6.31 16.36 5.00
CA VAL A 96 -6.72 16.22 3.59
C VAL A 96 -7.67 17.35 3.20
N TYR A 97 -8.64 17.69 4.05
CA TYR A 97 -9.56 18.81 3.78
C TYR A 97 -8.81 20.14 3.64
N ARG A 98 -7.88 20.43 4.56
CA ARG A 98 -7.06 21.64 4.53
C ARG A 98 -6.19 21.70 3.26
N ASP A 99 -5.55 20.60 2.92
CA ASP A 99 -4.62 20.52 1.80
C ASP A 99 -5.34 20.53 0.44
N ALA A 100 -6.54 19.95 0.36
CA ALA A 100 -7.39 20.08 -0.82
C ALA A 100 -7.82 21.53 -1.06
N ARG A 101 -8.23 22.25 0.00
CA ARG A 101 -8.62 23.66 -0.10
C ARG A 101 -7.44 24.57 -0.44
N SER A 102 -6.24 24.29 0.07
CA SER A 102 -5.04 25.07 -0.27
C SER A 102 -4.60 24.88 -1.73
N GLN A 103 -4.95 23.74 -2.34
CA GLN A 103 -4.75 23.46 -3.76
C GLN A 103 -5.89 23.98 -4.66
N GLY A 104 -6.87 24.70 -4.11
CA GLY A 104 -8.00 25.24 -4.86
C GLY A 104 -9.09 24.23 -5.20
N VAL A 105 -9.09 23.04 -4.59
CA VAL A 105 -10.13 22.03 -4.80
C VAL A 105 -11.39 22.44 -4.02
N GLU A 106 -12.53 22.52 -4.69
CA GLU A 106 -13.82 22.80 -4.08
C GLU A 106 -14.47 21.53 -3.55
N VAL A 107 -14.20 21.21 -2.28
CA VAL A 107 -14.72 20.00 -1.62
C VAL A 107 -15.47 20.33 -0.34
N ALA A 108 -16.58 19.63 -0.12
CA ALA A 108 -17.31 19.66 1.13
C ALA A 108 -16.67 18.72 2.17
N ARG A 109 -16.77 19.07 3.46
CA ARG A 109 -16.19 18.26 4.53
C ARG A 109 -16.75 16.82 4.62
N PRO A 110 -18.07 16.58 4.48
CA PRO A 110 -18.62 15.22 4.49
C PRO A 110 -18.10 14.35 3.34
N MET A 111 -17.81 14.96 2.19
CA MET A 111 -17.23 14.26 1.04
C MET A 111 -15.79 13.82 1.32
N VAL A 112 -14.96 14.68 1.92
CA VAL A 112 -13.60 14.30 2.33
C VAL A 112 -13.62 13.20 3.39
N ASP A 113 -14.53 13.28 4.35
CA ASP A 113 -14.73 12.26 5.38
C ASP A 113 -15.01 10.88 4.76
N ALA A 114 -16.00 10.81 3.85
CA ALA A 114 -16.37 9.56 3.18
C ALA A 114 -15.22 8.99 2.33
N VAL A 115 -14.53 9.82 1.54
CA VAL A 115 -13.43 9.39 0.68
C VAL A 115 -12.24 8.89 1.51
N VAL A 116 -11.88 9.59 2.58
CA VAL A 116 -10.74 9.19 3.45
C VAL A 116 -11.04 7.87 4.17
N LYS A 117 -12.26 7.69 4.70
CA LYS A 117 -12.70 6.43 5.33
C LYS A 117 -12.64 5.26 4.36
N ALA A 118 -13.24 5.43 3.18
CA ALA A 118 -13.22 4.39 2.14
C ALA A 118 -11.78 4.09 1.68
N HIS A 119 -10.92 5.11 1.57
CA HIS A 119 -9.53 4.91 1.21
C HIS A 119 -8.73 4.17 2.30
N LEU A 120 -8.93 4.46 3.58
CA LEU A 120 -8.33 3.68 4.67
C LEU A 120 -8.78 2.22 4.62
N ARG A 121 -10.06 1.97 4.33
CA ARG A 121 -10.56 0.61 4.15
C ARG A 121 -9.91 -0.10 2.97
N TYR A 122 -9.71 0.58 1.85
CA TYR A 122 -8.93 0.03 0.72
C TYR A 122 -7.51 -0.33 1.15
N LEU A 123 -6.82 0.56 1.85
CA LEU A 123 -5.46 0.34 2.33
C LEU A 123 -5.37 -0.84 3.31
N GLU A 124 -6.38 -1.03 4.16
CA GLU A 124 -6.52 -2.18 5.03
C GLU A 124 -6.68 -3.48 4.22
N VAL A 125 -7.57 -3.49 3.23
CA VAL A 125 -7.86 -4.66 2.37
C VAL A 125 -6.62 -5.11 1.60
N ILE A 126 -5.81 -4.18 1.09
CA ILE A 126 -4.57 -4.54 0.41
C ILE A 126 -3.45 -4.89 1.39
N GLY A 127 -3.61 -4.64 2.70
CA GLY A 127 -2.59 -4.90 3.71
C GLY A 127 -1.54 -3.80 3.86
N ALA A 128 -1.80 -2.60 3.35
CA ALA A 128 -0.89 -1.45 3.41
C ALA A 128 -0.80 -0.78 4.78
N LEU A 129 -1.79 -0.98 5.66
CA LEU A 129 -1.79 -0.42 7.01
C LEU A 129 -1.09 -1.31 8.05
N GLY A 130 -0.47 -2.42 7.62
CA GLY A 130 0.04 -3.46 8.52
C GLY A 130 -1.10 -4.23 9.22
N ALA A 131 -0.80 -5.37 9.84
CA ALA A 131 -1.76 -6.01 10.72
C ALA A 131 -2.04 -5.04 11.88
N ALA A 132 -3.32 -4.73 12.14
CA ALA A 132 -3.69 -4.00 13.34
C ALA A 132 -3.08 -4.73 14.57
N PRO A 133 -2.51 -4.01 15.56
CA PRO A 133 -2.09 -4.64 16.80
C PRO A 133 -3.33 -5.15 17.54
N GLY A 134 -3.73 -6.41 17.32
CA GLY A 134 -4.80 -7.05 18.09
C GLY A 134 -5.71 -8.03 17.35
N THR A 135 -5.14 -9.06 16.73
CA THR A 135 -5.85 -10.34 16.55
C THR A 135 -4.89 -11.50 16.83
N GLU A 136 -4.56 -11.68 18.11
CA GLU A 136 -4.18 -12.98 18.68
C GLU A 136 -5.31 -13.47 19.59
#